data_AF-A0A959JLL0-F1
#
_entry.id   AF-A0A959JLL0-F1
#
_cell.length_a   1.000
_cell.length_b   1.000
_cell.length_c   1.000
_cell.angle_alpha   90.00
_cell.angle_beta   90.00
_cell.angle_gamma   90.00
#
_symmetry.space_group_name_H-M   'P 1'
#
loop_
_entity.id
_entity.type
_entity.pdbx_description
1 polymer ?
#
loop_
_entity_poly.entity_id
_entity_poly.type
_entity_poly.pdbx_seq_one_letter_code
_entity_poly.pdbx_strand_id
1 'polypeptide(L)' 'MQVPKICNHCGKSFIAQTTVTRFCSHKCSQRNYKKRAKEAKIQKSLEDTMTQMVSPSQANITSTSSQT' A
#
# COMPACT_ATOMS: atom_id res chain seq x y z
N MET A 1 31.35 -10.23 -8.70
CA MET A 1 30.42 -10.74 -9.75
C MET A 1 29.62 -9.56 -10.27
N GLN A 2 29.58 -9.34 -11.57
CA GLN A 2 28.75 -8.30 -12.19
C GLN A 2 27.58 -8.97 -12.90
N VAL A 3 26.35 -8.59 -12.55
CA VAL A 3 25.13 -9.22 -13.07
C VAL A 3 24.26 -8.16 -13.75
N PRO A 4 23.95 -8.29 -15.05
CA PRO A 4 23.01 -7.40 -15.70
C PRO A 4 21.59 -7.63 -15.15
N LYS A 5 20.92 -6.56 -14.71
CA LYS A 5 19.58 -6.60 -14.13
C LYS A 5 18.74 -5.43 -14.62
N ILE A 6 17.43 -5.54 -14.48
CA ILE A 6 16.48 -4.44 -14.69
C ILE A 6 16.11 -3.81 -13.35
N CYS A 7 16.07 -2.48 -13.27
CA CYS A 7 15.70 -1.76 -12.07
C CYS A 7 14.21 -1.94 -11.75
N ASN A 8 13.90 -2.49 -10.58
CA ASN A 8 12.51 -2.74 -10.14
C ASN A 8 11.66 -1.45 -9.97
N HIS A 9 12.28 -0.26 -9.98
CA HIS A 9 11.56 1.00 -9.84
C HIS A 9 11.32 1.71 -11.18
N CYS A 10 12.36 1.84 -12.01
CA CYS A 10 12.31 2.66 -13.23
C CYS A 10 12.39 1.85 -14.53
N GLY A 11 12.56 0.52 -14.47
CA GLY A 11 12.61 -0.35 -15.65
C GLY A 11 13.89 -0.27 -16.48
N LYS A 12 14.88 0.55 -16.06
CA LYS A 12 16.16 0.67 -16.79
C LYS A 12 17.09 -0.50 -16.49
N SER A 13 17.83 -0.95 -17.51
CA SER A 13 18.92 -1.90 -17.35
C SER A 13 20.10 -1.28 -16.59
N PHE A 14 20.75 -2.08 -15.74
CA PHE A 14 21.96 -1.68 -15.02
C PHE A 14 22.81 -2.91 -14.67
N ILE A 15 24.08 -2.69 -14.35
CA ILE A 15 24.98 -3.74 -13.87
C ILE A 15 25.01 -3.72 -12.34
N ALA A 16 24.52 -4.81 -11.72
CA ALA A 16 24.55 -4.99 -10.28
C ALA A 16 25.89 -5.59 -9.83
N GLN A 17 26.43 -5.08 -8.71
CA GLN A 17 27.64 -5.60 -8.09
C GLN A 17 27.38 -6.78 -7.14
N THR A 18 26.14 -6.91 -6.66
CA THR A 18 25.70 -8.00 -5.78
C THR A 18 24.39 -8.58 -6.27
N THR A 19 24.11 -9.84 -5.91
CA THR A 19 22.91 -10.57 -6.30
C THR A 19 21.63 -9.93 -5.73
N VAL A 20 21.74 -9.31 -4.56
CA VAL A 20 20.62 -8.69 -3.83
C VAL A 20 20.27 -7.27 -4.30
N THR A 21 21.12 -6.59 -5.08
CA THR A 21 20.79 -5.24 -5.58
C THR A 21 19.61 -5.29 -6.56
N ARG A 22 18.55 -4.52 -6.28
CA ARG A 22 17.29 -4.48 -7.06
C ARG A 22 17.07 -3.18 -7.82
N PHE A 23 17.88 -2.16 -7.55
CA PHE A 23 17.69 -0.80 -8.06
C PHE A 23 18.97 -0.27 -8.66
N CYS A 24 18.86 0.48 -9.75
CA CYS A 24 20.01 1.08 -10.43
C CYS A 24 20.65 2.24 -9.67
N SER A 25 19.99 2.77 -8.62
CA SER A 25 20.52 3.86 -7.80
C SER A 25 19.80 3.98 -6.44
N HIS A 26 20.44 4.66 -5.50
CA HIS A 26 19.84 4.98 -4.20
C HIS A 26 18.53 5.78 -4.33
N LYS A 27 18.46 6.70 -5.31
CA LYS A 27 17.24 7.47 -5.61
C LYS A 27 16.07 6.55 -5.99
N CYS A 28 16.31 5.53 -6.81
CA CYS A 28 15.28 4.55 -7.18
C CYS A 28 14.83 3.70 -5.99
N SER A 29 15.76 3.30 -5.13
CA SER A 29 15.43 2.57 -3.89
C SER A 29 14.51 3.39 -2.98
N GLN A 30 14.86 4.65 -2.71
CA GLN A 30 14.06 5.55 -1.86
C GLN A 30 12.67 5.83 -2.44
N ARG A 31 12.58 6.10 -3.76
CA ARG A 31 11.29 6.33 -4.41
C ARG A 31 10.41 5.09 -4.34
N ASN A 32 10.98 3.91 -4.53
CA ASN A 32 10.25 2.65 -4.40
C ASN A 32 9.75 2.44 -2.96
N TYR A 33 10.56 2.73 -1.94
CA TYR A 33 10.13 2.69 -0.54
C TYR A 33 8.93 3.62 -0.27
N LYS A 34 9.03 4.89 -0.71
CA LYS A 34 7.93 5.87 -0.57
C LYS A 34 6.68 5.44 -1.34
N LYS A 35 6.84 4.86 -2.54
CA LYS A 35 5.75 4.31 -3.35
C LYS A 35 5.01 3.21 -2.59
N ARG A 36 5.72 2.22 -2.05
CA ARG A 36 5.12 1.13 -1.25
C ARG A 36 4.37 1.65 -0.02
N ALA A 37 4.94 2.60 0.69
CA ALA A 37 4.29 3.21 1.85
C ALA A 37 2.99 3.96 1.46
N LYS A 38 2.99 4.64 0.31
CA LYS A 38 1.79 5.30 -0.23
C LYS A 38 0.73 4.27 -0.65
N GLU A 39 1.14 3.24 -1.37
CA GLU A 39 0.24 2.15 -1.82
C GLU A 39 -0.42 1.45 -0.64
N ALA A 40 0.34 1.11 0.41
CA ALA A 40 -0.22 0.51 1.62
C ALA A 40 -1.31 1.38 2.28
N LYS A 41 -1.09 2.71 2.34
CA LYS A 41 -2.10 3.64 2.87
C LYS A 41 -3.34 3.71 2.00
N ILE A 42 -3.16 3.71 0.68
CA ILE A 42 -4.28 3.73 -0.28
C ILE A 42 -5.07 2.43 -0.14
N GLN A 43 -4.42 1.27 -0.14
CA GLN A 43 -5.08 -0.03 0.01
C GLN A 43 -5.90 -0.09 1.29
N LYS A 44 -5.32 0.30 2.44
CA LYS A 44 -6.06 0.38 3.70
C LYS A 44 -7.28 1.28 3.60
N SER A 45 -7.14 2.47 3.02
CA SER A 45 -8.26 3.40 2.83
C SER A 45 -9.35 2.82 1.94
N LEU A 46 -8.99 2.07 0.89
CA LEU A 46 -9.94 1.40 0.01
C LEU A 46 -10.66 0.27 0.76
N GLU A 47 -9.94 -0.56 1.51
CA GLU A 47 -10.51 -1.62 2.37
C GLU A 47 -11.50 -1.05 3.40
N ASP A 48 -11.11 0.03 4.09
CA ASP A 48 -11.96 0.73 5.07
C ASP A 48 -13.23 1.29 4.38
N THR A 49 -13.08 1.86 3.18
CA THR A 49 -14.22 2.39 2.40
C THR A 49 -15.15 1.28 1.95
N MET A 50 -14.62 0.17 1.44
CA MET A 50 -15.42 -0.98 1.01
C MET A 50 -16.21 -1.56 2.20
N THR A 51 -15.56 -1.74 3.35
CA THR A 51 -16.21 -2.23 4.58
C THR A 51 -17.36 -1.33 5.03
N GLN A 52 -17.21 0.00 4.91
CA GLN A 52 -18.27 0.95 5.21
C GLN A 52 -19.43 0.89 4.21
N MET A 53 -19.14 0.67 2.91
CA MET A 53 -20.17 0.59 1.87
C MET A 53 -20.97 -0.73 1.89
N VAL A 54 -20.44 -1.83 2.43
CA VAL A 54 -21.15 -3.12 2.53
C VAL A 54 -21.87 -3.37 3.85
N SER A 55 -21.95 -2.41 4.78
CA SER A 55 -22.80 -2.54 5.98
C SER A 55 -24.24 -2.10 5.69
N PRO A 56 -25.24 -3.01 5.70
CA PRO A 56 -26.64 -2.61 5.75
C PRO A 56 -26.93 -2.10 7.17
N SER A 57 -27.53 -0.91 7.24
CA SER A 57 -28.27 -0.34 8.35
C SER A 57 -28.62 -1.30 9.51
N GLN A 58 -28.13 -1.01 10.72
CA GLN A 58 -28.95 -0.94 11.93
C GLN A 58 -28.10 -0.48 13.12
N ALA A 59 -28.41 0.72 13.62
CA ALA A 59 -28.67 0.98 15.04
C ALA A 59 -28.65 2.50 15.29
N ASN A 60 -29.80 3.16 15.15
CA ASN A 60 -30.34 3.98 16.25
C ASN A 60 -31.77 4.43 15.94
N ILE A 61 -32.73 4.08 16.79
CA ILE A 61 -33.60 4.95 17.61
C ILE A 61 -34.94 4.26 17.88
N THR A 62 -35.28 4.08 19.16
CA THR A 62 -36.55 4.58 19.74
C THR A 62 -36.52 4.31 21.24
N SER A 63 -36.46 5.41 21.99
CA SER A 63 -36.79 5.51 23.40
C SER A 63 -38.24 5.07 23.60
N THR A 64 -38.50 4.14 24.53
CA THR A 64 -39.82 4.00 25.14
C THR A 64 -39.66 3.82 26.63
N SER A 65 -40.15 4.84 27.34
CA SER A 65 -40.29 4.97 28.77
C SER A 65 -40.97 3.77 29.39
N SER A 66 -40.32 3.14 30.37
CA SER A 66 -40.99 2.21 31.29
C SER A 66 -41.65 3.02 32.41
N GLN A 67 -42.91 3.41 32.22
CA GLN A 67 -43.84 3.57 33.33
C GLN A 67 -44.51 2.21 33.55
N THR A 68 -44.14 1.54 34.65
CA THR A 68 -45.02 1.19 35.78
C THR A 68 -44.13 0.60 36.86
#